data_AF-A0A1Q6LRA7-F1
#
_entry.id   AF-A0A1Q6LRA7-F1
#
_cell.length_a   1.000
_cell.length_b   1.000
_cell.length_c   1.000
_cell.angle_alpha   90.00
_cell.angle_beta   90.00
_cell.angle_gamma   90.00
#
_symmetry.space_group_name_H-M   'P 1'
#
loop_
_entity.id
_entity.type
_entity.pdbx_description
1 polymer ?
#
loop_
_entity_poly.entity_id
_entity_poly.type
_entity_poly.pdbx_seq_one_letter_code
_entity_poly.pdbx_strand_id
1 'polypeptide(L)' 'MMIGSGEHSTFVKVKKGERVMLSDGTFVEAGLTPEESKRRLDDKIDEMLYSKPVTLVKKISRRLKR' A
#
# COMPACT_ATOMS: atom_id res chain seq x y z
N MET A 1 -14.11 0.59 -0.03
CA MET A 1 -13.10 0.59 1.05
C MET A 1 -13.85 0.47 2.37
N MET A 2 -13.39 -0.40 3.29
CA MET A 2 -13.97 -0.56 4.62
C MET A 2 -13.12 0.25 5.61
N ILE A 3 -13.76 1.09 6.41
CA ILE A 3 -13.12 1.91 7.44
C ILE A 3 -13.68 1.46 8.79
N GLY A 4 -12.81 1.09 9.73
CA GLY A 4 -13.20 0.55 11.04
C GLY A 4 -13.10 -0.98 11.13
N SER A 5 -13.38 -1.51 12.33
CA SER A 5 -13.31 -2.94 12.66
C SER A 5 -14.66 -3.43 13.22
N GLY A 6 -15.10 -4.61 12.80
CA GLY A 6 -16.31 -5.25 13.33
C GLY A 6 -17.60 -4.48 13.07
N GLU A 7 -18.44 -4.37 14.10
CA GLU A 7 -19.80 -3.79 14.05
C GLU A 7 -19.83 -2.28 13.79
N HIS A 8 -18.69 -1.59 13.95
CA HIS A 8 -18.55 -0.15 13.67
C HIS A 8 -17.87 0.14 12.33
N SER A 9 -17.88 -0.82 11.41
CA SER A 9 -17.30 -0.64 10.08
C SER A 9 -18.21 0.17 9.15
N THR A 10 -17.63 1.12 8.42
CA THR A 10 -18.31 1.92 7.39
C THR A 10 -17.76 1.55 6.02
N PHE A 11 -18.64 1.25 5.06
CA PHE A 11 -18.27 0.99 3.68
C PHE A 11 -18.40 2.24 2.83
N VAL A 12 -17.29 2.71 2.27
CA VAL A 12 -17.28 3.86 1.35
C VAL A 12 -16.98 3.37 -0.05
N LYS A 13 -17.83 3.74 -1.01
CA LYS A 13 -17.60 3.51 -2.43
C LYS A 13 -16.67 4.61 -2.95
N VAL A 14 -15.47 4.20 -3.36
CA VAL A 14 -14.38 5.07 -3.82
C VAL A 14 -13.87 4.52 -5.15
N LYS A 15 -13.38 5.40 -6.04
CA LYS A 15 -12.80 4.93 -7.29
C LYS A 15 -11.47 4.23 -7.00
N LYS A 16 -11.14 3.21 -7.81
CA LYS A 16 -9.85 2.53 -7.71
C LYS A 16 -8.72 3.54 -8.00
N GLY A 17 -7.70 3.57 -7.15
CA GLY A 17 -6.56 4.49 -7.21
C GLY A 17 -6.79 5.85 -6.54
N GLU A 18 -7.99 6.10 -5.99
CA GLU A 18 -8.29 7.34 -5.28
C GLU A 18 -7.61 7.36 -3.91
N ARG A 19 -6.90 8.44 -3.57
CA ARG A 19 -6.28 8.60 -2.25
C ARG A 19 -7.30 9.18 -1.28
N VAL A 20 -7.66 8.40 -0.27
CA VAL A 20 -8.60 8.77 0.79
C VAL A 20 -7.79 9.17 2.02
N MET A 21 -8.07 10.34 2.58
CA MET A 21 -7.54 10.75 3.89
C MET A 21 -8.51 10.27 4.97
N LEU A 22 -8.00 9.52 5.93
CA LEU A 22 -8.73 9.10 7.13
C LEU A 22 -8.69 10.23 8.18
N SER A 23 -9.61 10.17 9.13
CA SER A 23 -9.76 11.18 10.20
C SER A 23 -8.55 11.27 11.14
N ASP A 24 -7.70 10.25 11.16
CA ASP A 24 -6.41 10.22 11.88
C ASP A 24 -5.26 10.87 11.07
N GLY A 25 -5.55 11.44 9.90
CA GLY A 25 -4.57 12.06 9.01
C GLY A 25 -3.81 11.06 8.12
N THR A 26 -4.10 9.76 8.21
CA THR A 26 -3.47 8.76 7.36
C THR A 26 -4.09 8.75 5.96
N PHE A 27 -3.27 8.46 4.94
CA PHE A 27 -3.74 8.35 3.56
C PHE A 27 -3.75 6.90 3.11
N VAL A 28 -4.88 6.44 2.60
CA VAL A 28 -5.03 5.11 2.03
C VAL A 28 -5.46 5.22 0.57
N GLU A 29 -4.75 4.53 -0.31
CA GLU A 29 -5.12 4.46 -1.73
C GLU A 29 -6.15 3.34 -1.93
N ALA A 30 -7.31 3.71 -2.44
CA ALA A 30 -8.45 2.83 -2.62
C ALA A 30 -8.20 1.77 -3.70
N GLY A 31 -8.56 0.51 -3.41
CA GLY A 31 -8.51 -0.57 -4.40
C GLY A 31 -7.14 -1.23 -4.58
N LEU A 32 -6.19 -0.96 -3.68
CA LEU A 32 -5.08 -1.87 -3.38
C LEU A 32 -5.50 -2.82 -2.27
N THR A 33 -5.07 -4.08 -2.34
CA THR A 33 -5.17 -4.95 -1.17
C THR A 33 -4.16 -4.50 -0.10
N PRO A 34 -4.35 -4.87 1.18
CA PRO A 34 -3.37 -4.59 2.23
C PRO A 34 -1.97 -5.10 1.88
N GLU A 35 -1.88 -6.25 1.22
CA GLU A 35 -0.61 -6.85 0.76
C GLU A 35 0.06 -6.01 -0.31
N GLU A 36 -0.70 -5.48 -1.27
CA GLU A 36 -0.17 -4.60 -2.32
C GLU A 36 0.29 -3.26 -1.75
N SER A 37 -0.45 -2.72 -0.77
CA SER A 37 -0.08 -1.49 -0.07
C SER A 37 1.22 -1.67 0.72
N LYS A 38 1.36 -2.79 1.44
CA LYS A 38 2.61 -3.13 2.15
C LYS A 38 3.79 -3.26 1.19
N ARG A 39 3.62 -3.91 0.03
CA ARG A 39 4.67 -4.02 -0.99
C ARG A 39 5.12 -2.66 -1.53
N ARG A 40 4.19 -1.73 -1.77
CA ARG A 40 4.52 -0.37 -2.20
C ARG A 40 5.29 0.40 -1.13
N LEU A 41 4.94 0.21 0.14
CA LEU A 41 5.69 0.79 1.26
C LEU A 41 7.11 0.21 1.31
N ASP A 42 7.27 -1.11 1.23
CA ASP A 42 8.58 -1.77 1.20
C ASP A 42 9.43 -1.29 0.01
N ASP A 43 8.83 -1.10 -1.17
CA ASP A 43 9.52 -0.56 -2.34
C ASP A 43 10.00 0.89 -2.11
N LYS A 44 9.18 1.74 -1.49
CA LYS A 44 9.58 3.11 -1.13
C LYS A 44 10.70 3.13 -0.08
N ILE A 45 10.64 2.23 0.90
CA ILE A 45 11.68 2.10 1.92
C ILE A 45 12.98 1.66 1.25
N ASP A 46 12.93 0.65 0.39
CA ASP A 46 14.12 0.19 -0.34
C ASP A 46 14.70 1.32 -1.21
N GLU A 47 13.86 2.11 -1.89
CA GLU A 47 14.30 3.30 -2.67
C GLU A 47 15.01 4.36 -1.83
N MET A 48 14.64 4.53 -0.55
CA MET A 48 15.35 5.43 0.36
C MET A 48 16.62 4.82 0.94
N LEU A 49 16.64 3.51 1.16
CA LEU A 49 17.70 2.82 1.91
C LEU A 49 18.85 2.34 1.02
N TYR A 50 18.56 2.04 -0.26
CA TYR A 50 19.51 1.41 -1.17
C TYR A 50 19.69 2.19 -2.46
N SER A 51 20.83 1.98 -3.11
CA SER A 51 21.09 2.51 -4.44
C SER A 51 20.15 1.87 -5.48
N LYS A 52 19.84 2.63 -6.53
CA LYS A 52 18.97 2.21 -7.65
C LYS A 52 19.19 0.76 -8.14
N PRO A 53 20.41 0.26 -8.38
CA PRO A 53 20.59 -1.13 -8.83
C PRO A 53 20.13 -2.17 -7.80
N VAL A 54 20.38 -1.94 -6.50
CA VAL A 54 20.00 -2.87 -5.43
C VAL A 54 18.48 -2.89 -5.23
N THR A 55 17.82 -1.73 -5.32
CA THR A 55 16.36 -1.62 -5.23
C THR A 55 15.67 -2.43 -6.33
N LEU A 56 16.19 -2.38 -7.56
CA LEU A 56 15.66 -3.11 -8.71
C LEU A 56 15.75 -4.62 -8.48
N VAL A 57 16.90 -5.11 -8.02
CA VAL A 57 17.11 -6.55 -7.74
C VAL A 57 16.15 -7.02 -6.65
N LYS A 58 16.00 -6.27 -5.55
CA LYS A 58 15.05 -6.61 -4.47
C LYS A 58 13.60 -6.66 -4.97
N LYS A 59 13.20 -5.70 -5.80
CA LYS A 59 11.86 -5.62 -6.39
C LYS A 59 11.57 -6.81 -7.30
N ILE A 60 12.55 -7.21 -8.13
CA ILE A 60 12.43 -8.38 -9.01
C ILE A 60 12.38 -9.67 -8.18
N SER A 61 13.26 -9.84 -7.19
CA SER A 61 13.28 -11.02 -6.33
C SER A 61 11.96 -11.23 -5.58
N ARG A 62 11.34 -10.16 -5.06
CA ARG A 62 10.01 -10.22 -4.42
C ARG A 62 8.89 -10.62 -5.37
N ARG A 63 9.01 -10.32 -6.67
CA ARG A 63 8.03 -10.74 -7.69
C ARG A 63 8.19 -12.21 -8.08
N LEU A 64 9.42 -12.73 -8.06
CA LEU A 64 9.75 -14.11 -8.43
C LEU A 64 9.49 -15.14 -7.33
N LYS A 65 9.53 -14.74 -6.04
CA LYS A 65 9.21 -15.62 -4.89
C LYS A 65 7.71 -15.96 -4.73
N ARG A 66 6.93 -15.82 -5.81
CA ARG A 66 5.49 -16.03 -5.81
C ARG A 66 5.13 -17.32 -6.52
#